data_AF-A0AAE4J4T1-F1
#
_entry.id   AF-A0AAE4J4T1-F1
#
_cell.length_a   1.000
_cell.length_b   1.000
_cell.length_c   1.000
_cell.angle_alpha   90.00
_cell.angle_beta   90.00
_cell.angle_gamma   90.00
#
_symmetry.space_group_name_H-M   'P 1'
#
loop_
_entity.id
_entity.type
_entity.pdbx_description
1 polymer ?
#
loop_
_entity_poly.entity_id
_entity_poly.type
_entity_poly.pdbx_seq_one_letter_code
_entity_poly.pdbx_strand_id
1 'polypeptide(L)' 'MGKMTFVFEYEDGKEPSVNAGMEFMGGKIVAVAFRDALEEPEVCDEIVPDPDYLKNARSQL' A
#
# COMPACT_ATOMS: atom_id res chain seq x y z
N MET A 1 -3.23 -15.29 17.25
CA MET A 1 -1.88 -14.71 17.16
C MET A 1 -2.02 -13.24 16.80
N GLY A 2 -1.54 -12.34 17.66
CA GLY A 2 -1.57 -10.89 17.37
C GLY A 2 -0.52 -10.51 16.34
N LYS A 3 -0.82 -9.50 15.52
CA LYS A 3 0.14 -8.83 14.64
C LYS A 3 0.35 -7.41 15.18
N MET A 4 1.58 -6.93 15.17
CA MET A 4 1.94 -5.56 15.54
C MET A 4 2.67 -4.92 14.37
N THR A 5 2.45 -3.64 14.16
CA THR A 5 3.13 -2.84 13.13
C THR A 5 4.11 -1.91 13.82
N PHE A 6 5.38 -1.97 13.40
CA PHE A 6 6.41 -1.04 13.82
C PHE A 6 6.74 -0.13 12.64
N VAL A 7 6.87 1.16 12.91
CA VAL A 7 7.32 2.16 11.94
C VAL A 7 8.71 2.62 12.40
N PHE A 8 9.67 2.57 11.49
CA PHE A 8 11.05 2.97 11.75
C PHE A 8 11.38 4.16 10.86
N GLU A 9 11.95 5.20 11.46
CA GLU A 9 12.49 6.34 10.73
C GLU A 9 13.96 6.06 10.42
N TYR A 10 14.33 6.15 9.14
CA TYR A 10 15.70 6.03 8.67
C TYR A 10 16.13 7.34 8.01
N GLU A 11 17.42 7.66 8.08
CA GLU A 11 17.98 8.73 7.24
C GLU A 11 17.85 8.36 5.75
N ASP A 12 17.67 9.36 4.89
CA ASP A 12 17.54 9.15 3.44
C ASP A 12 18.73 8.34 2.88
N GLY A 13 18.41 7.27 2.17
CA GLY A 13 19.38 6.32 1.61
C GLY A 13 20.02 5.33 2.61
N LYS A 14 19.62 5.33 3.89
CA LYS A 14 20.08 4.34 4.90
C LYS A 14 19.03 3.30 5.27
N GLU A 15 17.99 3.17 4.46
CA GLU A 15 16.97 2.14 4.63
C GLU A 15 17.61 0.74 4.56
N PRO A 16 17.31 -0.17 5.50
CA PRO A 16 17.85 -1.52 5.49
C PRO A 16 17.28 -2.32 4.31
N SER A 17 18.11 -3.21 3.76
CA SER A 17 17.66 -4.13 2.73
C SER A 17 16.63 -5.11 3.28
N VAL A 18 15.50 -5.24 2.59
CA VAL A 18 14.40 -6.15 2.95
C VAL A 18 14.52 -7.42 2.12
N ASN A 19 14.52 -8.58 2.77
CA ASN A 19 14.64 -9.88 2.11
C ASN A 19 13.71 -10.95 2.72
N ALA A 20 13.47 -12.02 1.97
CA ALA A 20 12.60 -13.10 2.41
C ALA A 20 13.25 -13.89 3.56
N GLY A 21 12.47 -14.22 4.58
CA GLY A 21 12.96 -14.96 5.75
C GLY A 21 13.58 -14.07 6.83
N MET A 22 13.46 -12.75 6.72
CA MET A 22 13.83 -11.83 7.78
C MET A 22 13.02 -12.06 9.06
N GLU A 23 13.68 -11.91 10.19
CA GLU A 23 13.08 -11.98 11.51
C GLU A 23 13.40 -10.70 12.28
N PHE A 24 12.43 -10.23 13.06
CA PHE A 24 12.57 -9.08 13.94
C PHE A 24 12.08 -9.45 15.33
N MET A 25 12.95 -9.32 16.34
CA MET A 25 12.67 -9.66 17.75
C MET A 25 12.08 -11.07 17.96
N GLY A 26 12.51 -12.07 17.18
CA GLY A 26 12.00 -13.44 17.25
C GLY A 26 10.63 -13.65 16.59
N GLY A 27 10.09 -12.63 15.93
CA GLY A 27 8.95 -12.73 15.04
C GLY A 27 9.38 -12.79 13.58
N LYS A 28 8.68 -13.59 12.76
CA LYS A 28 8.87 -13.58 11.31
C LYS A 28 8.26 -12.31 10.71
N ILE A 29 9.05 -11.58 9.91
CA ILE A 29 8.50 -10.47 9.13
C ILE A 29 7.63 -11.06 8.01
N VAL A 30 6.32 -10.77 8.07
CA VAL A 30 5.31 -11.29 7.12
C VAL A 30 4.80 -10.24 6.14
N ALA A 31 5.06 -8.96 6.41
CA ALA A 31 4.68 -7.84 5.57
C ALA A 31 5.66 -6.68 5.79
N VAL A 32 6.01 -5.97 4.72
CA VAL A 32 6.77 -4.72 4.74
C VAL A 32 6.10 -3.76 3.77
N ALA A 33 6.03 -2.49 4.11
CA ALA A 33 5.45 -1.45 3.29
C ALA A 33 6.48 -0.32 3.11
N PHE A 34 6.72 0.08 1.86
CA PHE A 34 7.59 1.20 1.49
C PHE A 34 6.78 2.48 1.29
N ARG A 35 5.88 2.74 2.23
CA ARG A 35 5.02 3.93 2.27
C ARG A 35 4.92 4.38 3.71
N ASP A 36 4.69 5.66 3.92
CA ASP A 36 4.36 6.16 5.24
C ASP A 36 3.09 5.43 5.71
N ALA A 37 3.20 4.69 6.81
CA ALA A 37 2.10 3.94 7.39
C ALA A 37 1.25 4.81 8.34
N LEU A 38 1.76 5.98 8.72
CA LEU A 38 1.05 7.00 9.50
C LEU A 38 0.27 7.95 8.60
N GLU A 39 0.69 8.11 7.35
CA GLU A 39 -0.04 8.87 6.36
C GLU A 39 -1.38 8.16 6.07
N GLU A 40 -2.48 8.88 6.23
CA GLU A 40 -3.80 8.36 5.88
C GLU A 40 -3.77 7.94 4.42
N PRO A 41 -4.23 6.71 4.07
CA PRO A 41 -4.31 6.34 2.67
C PRO A 41 -5.19 7.37 1.99
N GLU A 42 -4.66 8.07 0.97
CA GLU A 42 -5.51 8.87 0.10
C GLU A 42 -6.62 7.93 -0.37
N VAL A 43 -7.84 8.20 0.09
CA VAL A 43 -9.01 7.50 -0.40
C VAL A 43 -9.07 7.93 -1.85
N CYS A 44 -8.58 7.08 -2.75
CA CYS A 44 -8.92 7.22 -4.15
C CYS A 44 -10.44 7.15 -4.17
N ASP A 45 -11.09 8.31 -4.35
CA ASP A 45 -12.51 8.39 -4.62
C ASP A 45 -12.83 7.26 -5.59
N GLU A 46 -13.82 6.43 -5.25
CA GLU A 46 -14.20 5.31 -6.09
C GLU A 46 -14.24 5.81 -7.53
N ILE A 47 -13.51 5.15 -8.43
CA ILE A 47 -13.62 5.43 -9.86
C ILE A 47 -15.03 4.99 -10.23
N VAL A 48 -16.01 5.85 -9.99
CA VAL A 48 -17.37 5.65 -10.43
C VAL A 48 -17.29 5.85 -11.93
N PRO A 49 -17.51 4.80 -12.75
CA PRO A 49 -17.54 4.98 -14.18
C PRO A 49 -18.61 6.03 -14.48
N ASP A 50 -18.24 7.03 -15.28
CA ASP A 50 -19.19 8.04 -15.76
C ASP A 50 -20.45 7.31 -16.25
N PRO A 51 -21.64 7.58 -15.68
CA PRO A 51 -22.87 6.87 -16.04
C PRO A 51 -23.22 6.99 -17.53
N ASP A 52 -22.63 7.98 -18.23
CA ASP A 52 -22.80 8.16 -19.66
C ASP A 52 -21.74 7.44 -20.52
N TYR A 53 -20.75 6.78 -19.92
CA TYR A 53 -19.75 5.96 -20.63
C TYR A 53 -20.40 4.93 -21.55
N LEU A 54 -21.41 4.20 -21.06
CA LEU A 54 -22.13 3.20 -21.84
C LEU A 54 -23.03 3.81 -22.91
N LYS A 55 -23.54 5.03 -22.70
CA LYS A 55 -24.38 5.72 -23.70
C LYS A 55 -23.53 6.19 -24.88
N ASN A 56 -22.36 6.74 -24.61
CA ASN A 56 -21.43 7.22 -25.61
C ASN A 56 -20.80 6.09 -26.43
N ALA A 57 -20.54 4.93 -25.82
CA ALA A 57 -20.05 3.75 -26.54
C ALA A 57 -21.09 3.17 -27.52
N ARG A 58 -22.39 3.30 -27.20
CA ARG A 58 -23.49 2.76 -28.01
C ARG A 58 -23.92 3.68 -29.15
N SER A 59 -23.60 4.97 -29.09
CA SER A 59 -23.90 5.93 -30.17
C SER A 59 -22.89 5.92 -31.32
N GLN A 60 -21.77 5.19 -31.16
CA GLN A 60 -20.71 5.06 -32.17
C GLN A 60 -20.76 3.75 -32.97
N LEU A 61 -21.77 2.91 -32.73
CA LEU A 61 -22.09 1.69 -33.49
C LEU A 61 -23.35 1.93 -34.34
#